data_AF-A0A9E2VHW1-F1
#
_entry.id   AF-A0A9E2VHW1-F1
#
_cell.length_a   1.000
_cell.length_b   1.000
_cell.length_c   1.000
_cell.angle_alpha   90.00
_cell.angle_beta   90.00
_cell.angle_gamma   90.00
#
_symmetry.space_group_name_H-M   'P 1'
#
loop_
_entity.id
_entity.type
_entity.pdbx_description
1 polymer ?
#
loop_
_entity_poly.entity_id
_entity_poly.type
_entity_poly.pdbx_seq_one_letter_code
_entity_poly.pdbx_strand_id
1 'polypeptide(L)' 'ASLQIWAMAANELKTLDREAIARRIRGGSFRGTLLGDISFAPNGQLANRHYVFSVQGQKMVVEKGN' A
#
# COMPACT_ATOMS: atom_id res chain seq x y z
N ALA A 1 5.59 -4.69 1.23
CA ALA A 1 4.21 -4.28 1.64
C ALA A 1 3.15 -5.30 1.22
N SER A 2 3.20 -5.84 0.00
CA SER A 2 2.13 -6.69 -0.55
C SER A 2 1.73 -7.88 0.34
N LEU A 3 2.70 -8.59 0.94
CA LEU A 3 2.43 -9.70 1.86
C LEU A 3 1.73 -9.25 3.15
N GLN A 4 2.12 -8.11 3.72
CA GLN A 4 1.50 -7.56 4.93
C GLN A 4 0.02 -7.23 4.67
N ILE A 5 -0.28 -6.60 3.54
CA ILE A 5 -1.65 -6.22 3.15
C ILE A 5 -2.52 -7.47 2.95
N TRP A 6 -1.99 -8.47 2.25
CA TRP A 6 -2.66 -9.76 2.11
C TRP A 6 -2.93 -10.41 3.47
N ALA A 7 -1.93 -10.46 4.35
CA ALA A 7 -2.06 -11.05 5.67
C ALA A 7 -3.08 -10.30 6.55
N MET A 8 -3.10 -8.97 6.49
CA MET A 8 -4.11 -8.15 7.18
C MET A 8 -5.52 -8.49 6.70
N ALA A 9 -5.74 -8.55 5.38
CA ALA A 9 -7.04 -8.91 4.81
C ALA A 9 -7.46 -10.36 5.17
N ALA A 10 -6.54 -11.31 5.07
CA ALA A 10 -6.79 -12.71 5.45
C ALA A 10 -7.13 -12.85 6.94
N ASN A 11 -6.41 -12.13 7.81
CA ASN A 11 -6.65 -12.14 9.25
C ASN A 11 -7.94 -11.45 9.65
N GLU A 12 -8.35 -10.40 8.93
CA GLU A 12 -9.63 -9.71 9.13
C GLU A 12 -10.80 -10.62 8.73
N LEU A 13 -10.72 -11.20 7.52
CA LEU A 13 -11.79 -12.03 6.96
C LEU A 13 -11.80 -13.47 7.48
N LYS A 14 -10.76 -13.90 8.21
CA LYS A 14 -10.57 -15.28 8.68
C LYS A 14 -10.66 -16.32 7.56
N THR A 15 -10.09 -16.00 6.41
CA THR A 15 -10.12 -16.87 5.24
C THR A 15 -8.86 -16.71 4.39
N LEU A 16 -8.56 -17.74 3.61
CA LEU A 16 -7.56 -17.72 2.55
C LEU A 16 -8.21 -17.71 1.15
N ASP A 17 -9.53 -17.54 1.07
CA ASP A 17 -10.24 -17.45 -0.20
C ASP A 17 -9.74 -16.27 -1.04
N ARG A 18 -9.32 -16.58 -2.27
CA ARG A 18 -8.66 -15.63 -3.16
C ARG A 18 -9.57 -14.45 -3.52
N GLU A 19 -10.85 -14.72 -3.79
CA GLU A 19 -11.78 -13.71 -4.28
C GLU A 19 -12.29 -12.80 -3.17
N ALA A 20 -12.52 -13.35 -1.98
CA ALA A 20 -12.85 -12.58 -0.78
C ALA A 20 -11.70 -11.61 -0.44
N ILE A 21 -10.46 -12.11 -0.40
CA ILE A 21 -9.29 -11.26 -0.12
C ILE A 21 -9.13 -10.19 -1.20
N ALA A 22 -9.21 -10.56 -2.48
CA ALA A 22 -9.07 -9.60 -3.57
C ALA A 22 -10.13 -8.49 -3.51
N ARG A 23 -11.39 -8.83 -3.21
CA ARG A 23 -12.47 -7.85 -3.03
C ARG A 23 -12.23 -6.93 -1.85
N ARG A 24 -11.71 -7.44 -0.73
CA ARG A 24 -11.39 -6.61 0.44
C ARG A 24 -10.23 -5.64 0.20
N ILE A 25 -9.26 -6.04 -0.63
CA ILE A 25 -8.13 -5.17 -0.98
C ILE A 25 -8.55 -4.08 -1.97
N ARG A 26 -9.32 -4.41 -3.01
CA ARG A 26 -9.80 -3.43 -4.01
C ARG A 26 -10.73 -2.40 -3.37
N GLY A 27 -10.42 -1.12 -3.51
CA GLY A 27 -11.17 -0.05 -2.84
C GLY A 27 -10.95 0.05 -1.33
N GLY A 28 -10.10 -0.82 -0.75
CA GLY A 28 -9.89 -0.91 0.68
C GLY A 28 -8.74 -0.01 1.18
N SER A 29 -8.78 0.29 2.48
CA SER A 29 -7.69 0.99 3.18
C SER A 29 -7.07 0.11 4.25
N PHE A 30 -5.76 0.32 4.47
CA PHE A 30 -4.94 -0.41 5.43
C PHE A 30 -4.07 0.58 6.18
N ARG A 31 -4.15 0.57 7.52
CA ARG A 31 -3.40 1.49 8.39
C ARG A 31 -2.19 0.81 9.01
N GLY A 32 -1.19 1.61 9.37
CA GLY A 32 0.01 1.12 10.06
C GLY A 32 0.83 0.13 9.25
N THR A 33 0.78 0.24 7.92
CA THR A 33 1.61 -0.61 7.05
C THR A 33 3.05 -0.10 7.04
N LEU A 34 3.98 -0.91 6.52
CA LEU A 34 5.36 -0.47 6.30
C LEU A 34 5.47 0.80 5.42
N LEU A 35 4.47 1.04 4.56
CA LEU A 35 4.40 2.22 3.69
C LEU A 35 3.57 3.37 4.31
N GLY A 36 3.24 3.28 5.60
CA GLY A 36 2.27 4.16 6.26
C GLY A 36 0.83 3.72 6.03
N ASP A 37 -0.09 4.67 6.13
CA ASP A 37 -1.51 4.44 5.84
C ASP A 37 -1.72 4.48 4.33
N ILE A 38 -2.30 3.42 3.78
CA ILE A 38 -2.48 3.25 2.34
C ILE A 38 -3.92 2.95 1.98
N SER A 39 -4.32 3.32 0.77
CA SER A 39 -5.62 3.02 0.19
C SER A 39 -5.47 2.51 -1.23
N PHE A 40 -6.37 1.63 -1.64
CA PHE A 40 -6.45 1.12 -3.00
C PHE A 40 -7.65 1.72 -3.71
N ALA A 41 -7.48 2.06 -4.98
CA ALA A 41 -8.59 2.40 -5.86
C ALA A 41 -9.47 1.17 -6.15
N PRO A 42 -10.71 1.35 -6.65
CA PRO A 42 -11.62 0.23 -6.94
C PRO A 42 -11.06 -0.81 -7.92
N ASN A 43 -10.17 -0.40 -8.83
CA ASN A 43 -9.48 -1.30 -9.75
C ASN A 43 -8.32 -2.09 -9.11
N GLY A 44 -8.02 -1.85 -7.83
CA GLY A 44 -6.90 -2.48 -7.12
C GLY A 44 -5.56 -1.76 -7.26
N GLN A 45 -5.52 -0.60 -7.90
CA GLN A 45 -4.31 0.22 -7.94
C GLN A 45 -4.06 0.83 -6.57
N LEU A 46 -2.85 0.69 -6.05
CA LEU A 46 -2.43 1.41 -4.84
C LEU A 46 -2.43 2.92 -5.11
N ALA A 47 -3.20 3.68 -4.34
CA ALA A 47 -3.14 5.12 -4.34
C ALA A 47 -1.90 5.57 -3.53
N ASN A 48 -0.75 5.64 -4.19
CA ASN A 48 0.51 6.02 -3.55
C ASN A 48 0.82 7.51 -3.78
N ARG A 49 1.44 8.15 -2.78
CA ARG A 49 2.07 9.45 -2.96
C ARG A 49 3.38 9.24 -3.73
N HIS A 50 3.48 9.86 -4.90
CA HIS A 50 4.72 9.91 -5.65
C HIS A 50 5.56 11.07 -5.14
N TYR A 51 6.85 10.84 -4.92
CA TYR A 51 7.79 11.86 -4.49
C TYR A 51 8.84 12.02 -5.58
N VAL A 52 9.13 13.27 -5.94
CA VAL A 52 10.31 13.60 -6.74
C VAL A 52 11.51 13.53 -5.81
N PHE A 53 12.58 12.89 -6.27
CA PHE A 53 13.83 12.79 -5.53
C PHE A 53 15.01 13.08 -6.45
N SER A 54 16.09 13.59 -5.85
CA SER A 54 17.39 13.74 -6.50
C SER A 54 18.39 12.75 -5.91
N VAL A 55 19.49 12.49 -6.63
CA VAL A 55 20.60 11.68 -6.13
C VAL A 55 21.72 12.61 -5.68
N GLN A 56 22.04 12.59 -4.39
CA GLN A 56 23.12 13.39 -3.80
C GLN A 56 24.05 12.48 -3.01
N GLY A 57 25.34 12.50 -3.33
CA GLY A 57 26.33 11.68 -2.63
C GLY A 57 25.96 10.19 -2.58
N GLN A 58 25.47 9.64 -3.70
CA GLN A 58 25.02 8.24 -3.83
C GLN A 58 23.79 7.88 -2.96
N LYS A 59 23.03 8.87 -2.48
CA LYS A 59 21.79 8.67 -1.72
C LYS A 59 20.61 9.33 -2.43
N MET A 60 19.44 8.70 -2.34
CA MET A 60 18.18 9.33 -2.75
C MET A 60 17.78 10.36 -1.69
N VAL A 61 17.53 11.59 -2.13
CA VAL A 61 17.06 12.71 -1.30
C VAL A 61 15.73 13.20 -1.86
N VAL A 62 14.66 13.07 -1.08
CA VAL A 62 13.33 13.54 -1.46
C VAL A 62 13.30 15.06 -1.42
N GLU A 63 12.83 15.69 -2.50
CA GLU A 63 12.60 17.13 -2.51
C GLU A 63 11.38 17.44 -1.63
N LYS A 64 11.55 18.31 -0.63
CA LYS A 64 10.40 18.88 0.08
C LYS A 64 9.71 19.82 -0.91
N GLY A 65 8.51 19.46 -1.36
CA GLY A 65 7.67 20.38 -2.13
C GLY A 65 7.47 21.68 -1.34
N ASN A 66 7.53 22.82 -2.04
CA ASN A 66 7.25 24.15 -1.51
C ASN A 66 5.86 24.23 -0.85
#